data_AF-A0A957V632-F1
#
_entry.id   AF-A0A957V632-F1
#
_cell.length_a   1.000
_cell.length_b   1.000
_cell.length_c   1.000
_cell.angle_alpha   90.00
_cell.angle_beta   90.00
_cell.angle_gamma   90.00
#
_symmetry.space_group_name_H-M   'P 1'
#
loop_
_entity.id
_entity.type
_entity.pdbx_description
1 polymer ?
#
loop_
_entity_poly.entity_id
_entity_poly.type
_entity_poly.pdbx_seq_one_letter_code
_entity_poly.pdbx_strand_id
1 'polypeptide(L)' 'ALDELDIFTPEMIEERVEVREGDILFIHTGWWKYSFLSPEGDEEKYIHRHPGPHHSIVPWLIEKKIHVWGVDMISTDHP' A
#
# COMPACT_ATOMS: atom_id res chain seq x y z
N ALA A 1 1.38 -11.12 6.31
CA ALA A 1 0.94 -9.80 6.81
C ALA A 1 2.18 -8.94 6.89
N LEU A 2 2.05 -7.63 6.62
CA LEU A 2 3.15 -6.66 6.75
C LEU A 2 3.22 -6.17 8.19
N ASP A 3 4.42 -5.77 8.63
CA ASP A 3 4.72 -5.18 9.93
C ASP A 3 5.17 -3.70 9.79
N GLU A 4 5.54 -3.06 10.90
CA GLU A 4 6.00 -1.68 10.94
C GLU A 4 7.16 -1.44 9.96
N LEU A 5 7.02 -0.41 9.10
CA LEU A 5 8.00 -0.01 8.09
C LEU A 5 8.34 -1.07 7.04
N ASP A 6 7.59 -2.18 6.94
CA ASP A 6 7.79 -3.16 5.89
C ASP A 6 7.56 -2.56 4.49
N ILE A 7 8.20 -3.18 3.50
CA ILE A 7 8.15 -2.76 2.11
C ILE A 7 7.44 -3.82 1.27
N PHE A 8 6.54 -3.40 0.37
CA PHE A 8 5.99 -4.25 -0.68
C PHE A 8 6.46 -3.81 -2.08
N THR A 9 6.66 -4.77 -2.97
CA THR A 9 7.13 -4.53 -4.34
C THR A 9 6.06 -4.89 -5.38
N PRO A 10 6.19 -4.44 -6.65
CA PRO A 10 5.34 -4.89 -7.75
C PRO A 10 5.25 -6.41 -7.88
N GLU A 11 6.37 -7.12 -7.72
CA GLU A 11 6.43 -8.58 -7.83
C GLU A 11 5.56 -9.25 -6.77
N MET A 12 5.59 -8.74 -5.53
CA MET A 12 4.73 -9.22 -4.45
C MET A 12 3.23 -9.01 -4.74
N ILE A 13 2.88 -7.97 -5.50
CA ILE A 13 1.50 -7.73 -5.93
C ILE A 13 1.12 -8.77 -6.98
N GLU A 14 1.94 -8.97 -8.02
CA GLU A 14 1.66 -9.91 -9.11
C GLU A 14 1.67 -11.38 -8.67
N GLU A 15 2.41 -11.72 -7.61
CA GLU A 15 2.33 -13.03 -6.96
C GLU A 15 0.94 -13.33 -6.36
N ARG A 16 0.16 -12.30 -6.05
CA ARG A 16 -1.14 -12.41 -5.36
C ARG A 16 -2.33 -12.23 -6.29
N VAL A 17 -2.18 -11.43 -7.34
CA VAL A 17 -3.27 -11.08 -8.25
C VAL A 17 -2.75 -10.81 -9.65
N GLU A 18 -3.53 -11.18 -10.66
CA GLU A 18 -3.29 -10.74 -12.03
C GLU A 18 -3.59 -9.23 -12.12
N VAL A 19 -2.60 -8.43 -12.55
CA VAL A 19 -2.76 -6.99 -12.79
C VAL A 19 -2.74 -6.71 -14.29
N ARG A 20 -3.84 -6.15 -14.79
CA ARG A 20 -4.04 -5.85 -16.21
C ARG A 20 -3.82 -4.37 -16.51
N GLU A 21 -3.57 -4.10 -17.79
CA GLU A 21 -3.41 -2.73 -18.25
C GLU A 21 -4.69 -1.93 -18.02
N GLY A 22 -4.58 -0.76 -17.38
CA GLY A 22 -5.72 0.13 -17.15
C GLY A 22 -6.53 -0.16 -15.89
N ASP A 23 -6.13 -1.11 -15.05
CA ASP A 23 -6.86 -1.44 -13.83
C ASP A 23 -6.93 -0.27 -12.82
N ILE A 24 -7.89 -0.38 -11.89
CA ILE A 24 -7.91 0.39 -10.64
C ILE A 24 -7.43 -0.55 -9.54
N LEU A 25 -6.40 -0.14 -8.81
CA LEU A 25 -5.70 -1.01 -7.86
C LEU A 25 -5.88 -0.52 -6.42
N PHE A 26 -6.45 -1.34 -5.54
CA PHE A 26 -6.47 -1.07 -4.10
C PHE A 26 -5.63 -2.11 -3.37
N ILE A 27 -4.64 -1.65 -2.60
CA ILE A 27 -3.80 -2.49 -1.77
C ILE A 27 -4.36 -2.48 -0.35
N HIS A 28 -4.79 -3.65 0.12
CA HIS A 28 -5.23 -3.87 1.49
C HIS A 28 -4.10 -4.49 2.30
N THR A 29 -3.42 -3.66 3.09
CA THR A 29 -2.32 -4.07 3.99
C THR A 29 -2.85 -4.52 5.35
N GLY A 30 -4.05 -4.07 5.72
CA GLY A 30 -4.64 -4.21 7.05
C GLY A 30 -4.27 -3.06 8.00
N TRP A 31 -3.53 -2.04 7.55
CA TRP A 31 -3.04 -0.96 8.42
C TRP A 31 -4.14 0.00 8.89
N TRP A 32 -5.29 0.03 8.20
CA TRP A 32 -6.46 0.82 8.59
C TRP A 32 -6.90 0.61 10.03
N LYS A 33 -6.58 -0.55 10.63
CA LYS A 33 -6.87 -0.87 12.03
C LYS A 33 -6.15 0.04 13.03
N TYR A 34 -5.09 0.74 12.64
CA TYR A 34 -4.41 1.73 13.49
C TYR A 34 -4.89 3.16 13.24
N SER A 35 -5.82 3.39 12.31
CA SER A 35 -6.33 4.73 11.98
C SER A 35 -7.06 5.39 13.15
N PHE A 36 -7.20 6.72 13.09
CA PHE A 36 -7.79 7.58 14.14
C PHE A 36 -9.19 7.18 14.61
N LEU A 37 -9.96 6.45 13.80
CA LEU A 37 -11.33 6.04 14.10
C LEU A 37 -11.45 4.58 14.54
N SER A 38 -10.34 3.84 14.54
CA SER A 38 -10.32 2.43 14.90
C SER A 38 -10.28 2.24 16.42
N PRO A 39 -10.96 1.22 16.98
CA PRO A 39 -10.79 0.82 18.38
C PRO A 39 -9.33 0.48 18.76
N GLU A 40 -8.54 0.03 17.78
CA GLU A 40 -7.11 -0.29 17.90
C GLU A 40 -6.20 0.88 17.45
N GLY A 41 -6.75 2.09 17.39
CA GLY A 41 -6.06 3.29 16.90
C GLY A 41 -4.71 3.52 17.59
N ASP A 42 -3.68 3.74 16.77
CA ASP A 42 -2.31 4.05 17.21
C ASP A 42 -1.73 5.04 16.20
N GLU A 43 -1.78 6.33 16.54
CA GLU A 43 -1.37 7.41 15.63
C GLU A 43 0.11 7.33 15.27
N GLU A 44 0.96 6.88 16.20
CA GLU A 44 2.39 6.75 15.93
C GLU A 44 2.64 5.68 14.87
N LYS A 45 1.98 4.52 14.99
CA LYS A 45 2.05 3.48 13.96
C LYS A 45 1.41 3.90 12.65
N TYR A 46 0.25 4.55 12.71
CA TYR A 46 -0.50 4.91 11.52
C TYR A 46 0.19 6.00 10.70
N ILE A 47 0.81 6.99 11.36
CA ILE A 47 1.44 8.14 10.70
C ILE A 47 2.91 7.89 10.38
N HIS A 48 3.67 7.29 11.30
CA HIS A 48 5.15 7.27 11.20
C HIS A 48 5.75 5.90 10.94
N ARG A 49 5.00 4.82 11.13
CA ARG A 49 5.54 3.45 11.05
C ARG A 49 4.75 2.52 10.14
N HIS A 50 3.92 3.08 9.27
CA HIS A 50 3.15 2.28 8.34
C HIS A 50 4.06 1.61 7.31
N PRO A 51 3.68 0.43 6.79
CA PRO A 51 4.39 -0.17 5.68
C PRO A 51 4.21 0.68 4.42
N GLY A 52 4.86 0.32 3.32
CA GLY A 52 4.77 1.14 2.13
C GLY A 52 5.36 0.48 0.89
N PRO A 53 5.16 1.09 -0.28
CA PRO A 53 5.73 0.57 -1.50
C PRO A 53 7.25 0.78 -1.56
N HIS A 54 7.94 -0.10 -2.27
CA HIS A 54 9.27 0.19 -2.78
C HIS A 54 9.19 1.25 -3.89
N HIS A 55 10.27 2.02 -4.12
CA HIS A 55 10.31 3.06 -5.15
C HIS A 55 10.07 2.55 -6.59
N SER A 56 10.19 1.24 -6.82
CA SER A 56 9.87 0.60 -8.10
C SER A 56 8.37 0.57 -8.42
N ILE A 57 7.50 0.90 -7.45
CA ILE A 57 6.04 0.94 -7.67
C ILE A 57 5.67 1.97 -8.74
N VAL A 58 6.32 3.14 -8.75
CA VAL A 58 5.92 4.24 -9.65
C VAL A 58 6.16 3.90 -11.12
N PRO A 59 7.36 3.44 -11.53
CA PRO A 59 7.58 2.96 -12.90
C PRO A 59 6.59 1.85 -13.30
N TRP A 60 6.31 0.91 -12.41
CA TRP A 60 5.40 -0.20 -12.68
C TRP A 60 3.94 0.24 -12.85
N LEU A 61 3.44 1.15 -12.01
CA LEU A 61 2.10 1.73 -12.15
C LEU A 61 1.93 2.44 -13.50
N ILE A 62 2.96 3.16 -13.95
CA ILE A 62 2.99 3.84 -15.24
C ILE A 62 2.99 2.83 -16.40
N GLU A 63 3.84 1.80 -16.32
CA GLU A 63 3.92 0.74 -17.34
C GLU A 63 2.58 0.01 -17.51
N LYS A 64 1.93 -0.34 -16.39
CA LYS A 64 0.60 -0.97 -16.37
C LYS A 64 -0.54 0.01 -16.69
N LYS A 65 -0.25 1.30 -16.86
CA LYS A 65 -1.25 2.36 -17.08
C LYS A 65 -2.39 2.32 -16.04
N ILE A 66 -2.04 2.05 -14.78
CA ILE A 66 -3.03 2.03 -13.70
C ILE A 66 -3.72 3.39 -13.63
N HIS A 67 -5.06 3.40 -13.69
CA HIS A 67 -5.83 4.64 -13.73
C HIS A 67 -5.89 5.32 -12.37
N VAL A 68 -6.08 4.52 -11.33
CA VAL A 68 -6.14 4.96 -9.93
C VAL A 68 -5.54 3.85 -9.09
N TRP A 69 -4.74 4.24 -8.10
CA TRP A 69 -4.34 3.32 -7.06
C TRP A 69 -4.61 3.92 -5.67
N GLY A 70 -4.87 3.05 -4.70
CA GLY A 70 -5.15 3.43 -3.34
C GLY A 70 -4.64 2.39 -2.36
N VAL A 71 -4.41 2.84 -1.13
CA VAL A 71 -3.93 2.03 -0.02
C VAL A 71 -4.79 2.30 1.21
N ASP A 72 -4.78 1.39 2.17
CA ASP A 72 -5.49 1.51 3.45
C ASP A 72 -4.58 2.06 4.57
N MET A 73 -3.54 2.79 4.19
CA MET A 73 -2.55 3.47 5.05
C MET A 73 -2.80 4.99 4.99
N ILE A 74 -2.10 5.78 5.82
CA ILE A 74 -2.23 7.25 5.80
C ILE A 74 -1.71 7.89 4.49
N SER A 75 -0.70 7.27 3.88
CA SER A 75 0.02 7.76 2.72
C SER A 75 0.22 6.63 1.72
N THR A 76 0.21 6.97 0.43
CA THR A 76 0.57 6.04 -0.64
C THR A 76 2.06 5.74 -0.68
N ASP A 77 2.89 6.59 -0.09
CA ASP A 77 4.35 6.46 -0.04
C ASP A 77 4.81 5.94 1.31
N HIS A 78 5.88 5.15 1.35
CA HIS A 78 6.53 4.72 2.58
C HIS A 78 7.07 5.95 3.37
N PRO A 79 6.94 5.99 4.71
CA PRO A 79 7.24 7.16 5.53
C PRO A 79 8.74 7.50 5.66
#